data_AF-A0A9E2ZDE7-F1
#
_entry.id   AF-A0A9E2ZDE7-F1
#
_cell.length_a   1.000
_cell.length_b   1.000
_cell.length_c   1.000
_cell.angle_alpha   90.00
_cell.angle_beta   90.00
_cell.angle_gamma   90.00
#
_symmetry.space_group_name_H-M   'P 1'
#
loop_
_entity.id
_entity.type
_entity.pdbx_description
1 polymer ?
#
loop_
_entity_poly.entity_id
_entity_poly.type
_entity_poly.pdbx_seq_one_letter_code
_entity_poly.pdbx_strand_id
1 'polypeptide(L)'
;IPALGVPADELTQIHGWRESDGSAPLAALARRLEPDGQVRTPGPMLPAGARWLSLRASSALGVDVTADLRDSRGTIRQVAFGTAGAGPASLRAPVPPGRWELEAFELDEPTGLEITNGHQNGENTGAATQAQARVTLGPLQALGAAGRPVATTDLAGWRAVGAAAPTREQSGRGVAVITFLASGTPGVVRPAQPSDTHPVPVLADLQTAAAAGPGGRLALTVDGLPVSAQVVGTLRRFPTVGDDATGFIVADQSTLSSALDAQLPGQGRPDELWISTASSAPLRAALRVGSFAGLSSSFRADVADQLRSAPVATGVLGTAIAAAAVSAALSVLGLLTALLGGARDERVERDLEAQGIGPRALRAELRARLMLASVLGVCVGLAIAIAVTGLAVETVRAAGAAAAPQPPLVTVIPWAQLAAWAIGAISVLALVGRAATRTFIASGPARKSPPAVLDQRGGSLREGVTQ
;
A
#
# COMPACT_ATOMS: atom_id res chain seq x y z
N ILE A 1 6.38 -16.48 -0.30
CA ILE A 1 5.83 -15.16 -0.71
C ILE A 1 5.65 -14.33 0.56
N PRO A 2 5.82 -12.99 0.52
CA PRO A 2 5.44 -12.11 1.61
C PRO A 2 4.01 -12.37 2.09
N ALA A 3 3.83 -12.45 3.41
CA ALA A 3 2.53 -12.56 4.04
C ALA A 3 2.33 -11.43 5.05
N LEU A 4 1.24 -10.70 4.90
CA LEU A 4 0.92 -9.55 5.72
C LEU A 4 -0.27 -9.90 6.62
N GLY A 5 -0.03 -9.90 7.93
CA GLY A 5 -1.08 -9.97 8.93
C GLY A 5 -1.55 -8.57 9.29
N VAL A 6 -2.76 -8.19 8.88
CA VAL A 6 -3.37 -6.89 9.22
C VAL A 6 -4.69 -7.17 9.93
N PRO A 7 -5.02 -6.51 11.06
CA PRO A 7 -6.35 -6.64 11.65
C PRO A 7 -7.42 -6.32 10.60
N ALA A 8 -8.35 -7.25 10.36
CA ALA A 8 -9.28 -7.12 9.24
C ALA A 8 -10.12 -5.82 9.29
N ASP A 9 -10.51 -5.39 10.49
CA ASP A 9 -11.27 -4.17 10.76
C ASP A 9 -10.43 -2.89 10.58
N GLU A 10 -9.11 -2.97 10.78
CA GLU A 10 -8.18 -1.86 10.57
C GLU A 10 -7.67 -1.74 9.12
N LEU A 11 -7.92 -2.74 8.26
CA LEU A 11 -7.48 -2.72 6.86
C LEU A 11 -7.93 -1.46 6.12
N THR A 12 -9.11 -0.93 6.46
CA THR A 12 -9.66 0.30 5.86
C THR A 12 -8.97 1.59 6.33
N GLN A 13 -8.22 1.54 7.42
CA GLN A 13 -7.45 2.67 7.95
C GLN A 13 -6.10 2.82 7.23
N ILE A 14 -5.62 1.76 6.58
CA ILE A 14 -4.41 1.82 5.77
C ILE A 14 -4.62 2.82 4.63
N HIS A 15 -3.68 3.73 4.45
CA HIS A 15 -3.72 4.72 3.37
C HIS A 15 -3.06 4.19 2.09
N GLY A 16 -3.41 4.79 0.96
CA GLY A 16 -2.76 4.50 -0.33
C GLY A 16 -3.43 3.41 -1.16
N TRP A 17 -4.62 2.96 -0.76
CA TRP A 17 -5.51 2.15 -1.58
C TRP A 17 -6.22 2.98 -2.64
N ARG A 18 -6.34 2.41 -3.84
CA ARG A 18 -7.26 2.89 -4.88
C ARG A 18 -8.45 1.95 -4.96
N GLU A 19 -9.61 2.45 -5.39
CA GLU A 19 -10.78 1.60 -5.64
C GLU A 19 -10.49 0.49 -6.65
N SER A 20 -9.58 0.74 -7.60
CA SER A 20 -9.13 -0.20 -8.62
C SER A 20 -8.12 -1.25 -8.14
N ASP A 21 -7.64 -1.16 -6.89
CA ASP A 21 -6.59 -2.03 -6.39
C ASP A 21 -7.12 -3.39 -5.92
N GLY A 22 -8.42 -3.55 -5.72
CA GLY A 22 -9.04 -4.81 -5.26
C GLY A 22 -10.17 -5.30 -6.16
N SER A 23 -10.53 -6.58 -6.05
CA SER A 23 -11.67 -7.18 -6.76
C SER A 23 -13.04 -6.76 -6.23
N ALA A 24 -13.10 -6.07 -5.09
CA ALA A 24 -14.29 -5.49 -4.49
C ALA A 24 -13.89 -4.27 -3.64
N PRO A 25 -14.85 -3.43 -3.20
CA PRO A 25 -14.56 -2.35 -2.27
C PRO A 25 -13.81 -2.85 -1.02
N LEU A 26 -12.83 -2.08 -0.53
CA LEU A 26 -11.93 -2.51 0.55
C LEU A 26 -12.69 -2.95 1.81
N ALA A 27 -13.77 -2.27 2.18
CA ALA A 27 -14.61 -2.65 3.31
C ALA A 27 -15.31 -4.02 3.13
N ALA A 28 -15.61 -4.42 1.89
CA ALA A 28 -16.15 -5.74 1.60
C ALA A 28 -15.06 -6.81 1.65
N LEU A 29 -13.83 -6.50 1.22
CA LEU A 29 -12.69 -7.41 1.32
C LEU A 29 -12.27 -7.62 2.78
N ALA A 30 -12.25 -6.56 3.59
CA ALA A 30 -12.00 -6.61 5.02
C ALA A 30 -12.96 -7.59 5.74
N ARG A 31 -14.27 -7.46 5.51
CA ARG A 31 -15.27 -8.37 6.09
C ARG A 31 -15.10 -9.84 5.67
N ARG A 32 -14.47 -10.12 4.54
CA ARG A 32 -14.20 -11.51 4.11
C ARG A 32 -12.97 -12.11 4.78
N LEU A 33 -12.10 -11.27 5.35
CA LEU A 33 -10.96 -11.71 6.16
C LEU A 33 -11.32 -11.95 7.61
N GLU A 34 -12.42 -11.33 8.10
CA GLU A 34 -12.88 -11.50 9.47
C GLU A 34 -13.09 -12.99 9.79
N PRO A 35 -12.55 -13.47 10.92
CA PRO A 35 -12.73 -14.87 11.31
C PRO A 35 -14.18 -15.14 11.72
N ASP A 36 -14.76 -16.22 11.17
CA ASP A 36 -16.13 -16.66 11.50
C ASP A 36 -16.25 -17.29 12.92
N GLY A 37 -15.17 -17.32 13.71
CA GLY A 37 -15.14 -17.97 15.01
C GLY A 37 -13.86 -17.74 15.81
N GLN A 38 -13.58 -18.65 16.75
CA GLN A 38 -12.33 -18.61 17.52
C GLN A 38 -11.14 -18.84 16.59
N VAL A 39 -10.16 -17.94 16.64
CA VAL A 39 -8.92 -18.05 15.84
C VAL A 39 -7.90 -19.01 16.44
N ARG A 40 -7.99 -19.26 17.76
CA ARG A 40 -7.09 -20.13 18.53
C ARG A 40 -7.88 -20.99 19.51
N THR A 41 -7.45 -22.25 19.67
CA THR A 41 -7.81 -23.08 20.81
C THR A 41 -6.73 -22.92 21.89
N PRO A 42 -7.01 -22.25 23.02
CA PRO A 42 -6.01 -22.10 24.07
C PRO A 42 -5.66 -23.47 24.67
N GLY A 43 -4.39 -23.64 25.02
CA GLY A 43 -3.91 -24.77 25.79
C GLY A 43 -4.33 -24.71 27.27
N PRO A 44 -4.00 -25.74 28.05
CA PRO A 44 -4.37 -25.83 29.45
C PRO A 44 -3.61 -24.79 30.29
N MET A 45 -4.36 -24.11 31.17
CA MET A 45 -3.80 -23.20 32.17
C MET A 45 -3.04 -23.97 33.25
N LEU A 46 -1.80 -23.56 33.51
CA LEU A 46 -1.06 -24.06 34.66
C LEU A 46 -1.65 -23.49 35.96
N PRO A 47 -1.88 -24.33 36.99
CA PRO A 47 -2.35 -23.85 38.30
C PRO A 47 -1.35 -22.86 38.92
N ALA A 48 -1.83 -21.83 39.62
CA ALA A 48 -0.98 -20.80 40.23
C ALA A 48 0.06 -21.34 41.25
N GLY A 49 -0.18 -22.54 41.80
CA GLY A 49 0.74 -23.22 42.71
C GLY A 49 1.78 -24.13 42.03
N ALA A 50 1.76 -24.26 40.71
CA ALA A 50 2.71 -25.09 39.98
C ALA A 50 4.12 -24.49 40.08
N ARG A 51 5.08 -25.32 40.48
CA ARG A 51 6.51 -24.99 40.56
C ARG A 51 7.34 -25.76 39.55
N TRP A 52 6.83 -26.91 39.12
CA TRP A 52 7.51 -27.78 38.19
C TRP A 52 6.51 -28.39 37.22
N LEU A 53 6.97 -28.66 36.02
CA LEU A 53 6.33 -29.57 35.10
C LEU A 53 7.11 -30.88 35.10
N SER A 54 6.40 -32.00 35.00
CA SER A 54 7.00 -33.32 34.89
C SER A 54 6.26 -34.12 33.83
N LEU A 55 6.99 -34.79 32.94
CA LEU A 55 6.40 -35.70 31.96
C LEU A 55 7.29 -36.91 31.81
N ARG A 56 6.69 -38.06 31.49
CA ARG A 56 7.45 -39.27 31.20
C ARG A 56 7.75 -39.31 29.70
N ALA A 57 9.02 -39.35 29.31
CA ALA A 57 9.42 -39.42 27.91
C ALA A 57 10.33 -40.60 27.62
N SER A 58 10.24 -41.15 26.41
CA SER A 58 11.21 -42.09 25.85
C SER A 58 11.33 -41.90 24.35
N SER A 59 12.53 -42.14 23.83
CA SER A 59 12.83 -42.12 22.41
C SER A 59 14.01 -43.04 22.10
N ALA A 60 13.96 -43.78 20.98
CA ALA A 60 15.08 -44.64 20.58
C ALA A 60 16.36 -43.84 20.26
N LEU A 61 16.21 -42.55 19.93
CA LEU A 61 17.30 -41.58 19.77
C LEU A 61 17.19 -40.50 20.86
N GLY A 62 18.30 -39.83 21.17
CA GLY A 62 18.23 -38.63 22.00
C GLY A 62 17.34 -37.59 21.32
N VAL A 63 16.31 -37.11 22.02
CA VAL A 63 15.44 -36.02 21.56
C VAL A 63 15.28 -35.03 22.72
N ASP A 64 15.67 -33.79 22.50
CA ASP A 64 15.47 -32.74 23.49
C ASP A 64 14.00 -32.34 23.54
N VAL A 65 13.47 -32.19 24.75
CA VAL A 65 12.06 -31.86 24.98
C VAL A 65 11.98 -30.53 25.72
N THR A 66 11.24 -29.58 25.15
CA THR A 66 10.92 -28.32 25.80
C THR A 66 9.39 -28.13 25.83
N ALA A 67 8.90 -27.32 26.77
CA ALA A 67 7.52 -26.81 26.71
C ALA A 67 7.51 -25.31 26.44
N ASP A 68 6.57 -24.92 25.59
CA ASP A 68 6.25 -23.53 25.29
C ASP A 68 5.17 -23.03 26.23
N LEU A 69 5.52 -22.01 27.01
CA LEU A 69 4.61 -21.37 27.94
C LEU A 69 4.19 -19.98 27.45
N ARG A 70 2.90 -19.77 27.22
CA ARG A 70 2.35 -18.47 26.82
C ARG A 70 1.87 -17.69 28.05
N ASP A 71 2.31 -16.43 28.18
CA ASP A 71 1.79 -15.53 29.20
C ASP A 71 0.51 -14.79 28.76
N SER A 72 -0.06 -13.98 29.66
CA SER A 72 -1.26 -13.19 29.35
C SER A 72 -1.06 -12.10 28.29
N ARG A 73 0.19 -11.78 27.92
CA ARG A 73 0.54 -10.84 26.85
C ARG A 73 0.84 -11.54 25.54
N GLY A 74 0.71 -12.87 25.48
CA GLY A 74 1.04 -13.68 24.31
C GLY A 74 2.53 -13.94 24.13
N THR A 75 3.38 -13.58 25.09
CA THR A 75 4.82 -13.89 25.02
C THR A 75 5.03 -15.37 25.32
N ILE A 76 5.77 -16.03 24.43
CA ILE A 76 6.17 -17.43 24.60
C ILE A 76 7.49 -17.49 25.35
N ARG A 77 7.57 -18.43 26.30
CA ARG A 77 8.79 -18.78 27.02
C ARG A 77 8.97 -20.28 27.02
N GLN A 78 10.08 -20.74 26.46
CA GLN A 78 10.49 -22.14 26.51
C GLN A 78 11.03 -22.52 27.89
N VAL A 79 10.68 -23.73 28.35
CA VAL A 79 11.27 -24.38 29.52
C VAL A 79 11.75 -25.77 29.14
N ALA A 80 13.04 -26.04 29.37
CA ALA A 80 13.65 -27.31 28.99
C ALA A 80 13.37 -28.41 30.04
N PHE A 81 12.89 -29.56 29.56
CA PHE A 81 12.78 -30.79 30.35
C PHE A 81 14.07 -31.61 30.33
N GLY A 82 14.85 -31.49 29.25
CA GLY A 82 16.04 -32.28 28.96
C GLY A 82 15.80 -33.30 27.84
N THR A 83 16.69 -34.29 27.74
CA THR A 83 16.70 -35.25 26.62
C THR A 83 15.94 -36.54 26.96
N ALA A 84 15.01 -36.93 26.12
CA ALA A 84 14.39 -38.25 26.13
C ALA A 84 15.35 -39.28 25.50
N GLY A 85 15.59 -40.40 26.20
CA GLY A 85 16.46 -41.49 25.74
C GLY A 85 15.72 -42.82 25.58
N ALA A 86 16.48 -43.89 25.30
CA ALA A 86 15.92 -45.21 24.95
C ALA A 86 14.98 -45.82 26.00
N GLY A 87 15.18 -45.47 27.28
CA GLY A 87 14.33 -45.88 28.39
C GLY A 87 13.33 -44.80 28.80
N PRO A 88 12.13 -45.18 29.29
CA PRO A 88 11.13 -44.22 29.75
C PRO A 88 11.56 -43.57 31.07
N ALA A 89 11.94 -42.30 30.99
CA ALA A 89 12.40 -41.48 32.10
C ALA A 89 11.41 -40.35 32.43
N SER A 90 11.38 -39.91 33.69
CA SER A 90 10.63 -38.71 34.08
C SER A 90 11.52 -37.50 33.88
N LEU A 91 11.16 -36.64 32.93
CA LEU A 91 11.83 -35.36 32.71
C LEU A 91 11.11 -34.27 33.49
N ARG A 92 11.83 -33.24 33.93
CA ARG A 92 11.28 -32.19 34.79
C ARG A 92 11.82 -30.81 34.42
N ALA A 93 10.92 -29.82 34.34
CA ALA A 93 11.26 -28.42 34.06
C ALA A 93 10.71 -27.50 35.15
N PRO A 94 11.43 -26.44 35.57
CA PRO A 94 10.89 -25.44 36.49
C PRO A 94 9.84 -24.56 35.80
N VAL A 95 8.75 -24.23 36.51
CA VAL A 95 7.74 -23.27 36.03
C VAL A 95 8.14 -21.86 36.47
N PRO A 96 8.28 -20.89 35.53
CA PRO A 96 8.55 -19.51 35.89
C PRO A 96 7.44 -18.91 36.75
N PRO A 97 7.73 -17.91 37.61
CA PRO A 97 6.69 -17.21 38.34
C PRO A 97 5.73 -16.53 37.35
N GLY A 98 4.41 -16.63 37.61
CA GLY A 98 3.38 -16.01 36.77
C GLY A 98 2.22 -16.95 36.49
N ARG A 99 1.32 -16.49 35.61
CA ARG A 99 0.21 -17.27 35.07
C ARG A 99 0.58 -17.68 33.65
N TRP A 100 0.59 -18.98 33.40
CA TRP A 100 1.11 -19.56 32.16
C TRP A 100 0.11 -20.53 31.56
N GLU A 101 0.01 -20.47 30.24
CA GLU A 101 -0.62 -21.46 29.38
C GLU A 101 0.43 -22.42 28.87
N LEU A 102 0.13 -23.72 28.84
CA LEU A 102 0.93 -24.65 28.06
C LEU A 102 0.47 -24.60 26.62
N GLU A 103 1.28 -24.01 25.74
CA GLU A 103 0.97 -23.89 24.32
C GLU A 103 1.29 -25.19 23.57
N ALA A 104 2.50 -25.71 23.76
CA ALA A 104 3.03 -26.85 23.03
C ALA A 104 4.18 -27.55 23.78
N PHE A 105 4.59 -28.69 23.23
CA PHE A 105 5.93 -29.25 23.40
C PHE A 105 6.69 -29.15 22.09
N GLU A 106 7.95 -28.76 22.17
CA GLU A 106 8.89 -28.77 21.05
C GLU A 106 9.91 -29.88 21.26
N LEU A 107 10.25 -30.53 20.15
CA LEU A 107 11.13 -31.67 20.07
C LEU A 107 12.26 -31.34 19.12
N ASP A 108 13.47 -31.40 19.65
CA ASP A 108 14.68 -31.00 18.96
C ASP A 108 15.70 -32.12 18.91
N GLU A 109 16.59 -32.00 17.95
CA GLU A 109 17.80 -32.80 17.93
C GLU A 109 18.74 -32.32 19.05
N PRO A 110 19.43 -33.23 19.75
CA PRO A 110 20.51 -32.85 20.65
C PRO A 110 21.58 -32.04 19.90
N THR A 111 22.11 -30.99 20.52
CA THR A 111 23.03 -30.00 19.90
C THR A 111 24.21 -30.60 19.12
N GLY A 112 24.68 -31.80 19.48
CA GLY A 112 25.75 -32.48 18.73
C GLY A 112 25.32 -33.14 17.41
N LEU A 113 24.07 -33.59 17.31
CA LEU A 113 23.49 -34.14 16.09
C LEU A 113 23.07 -33.04 15.12
N GLU A 114 22.55 -31.92 15.64
CA GLU A 114 22.13 -30.76 14.85
C GLU A 114 23.29 -30.20 14.00
N ILE A 115 24.48 -30.04 14.58
CA ILE A 115 25.68 -29.55 13.85
C ILE A 115 26.08 -30.53 12.74
N THR A 116 26.04 -31.84 13.02
CA THR A 116 26.41 -32.87 12.05
C THR A 116 25.40 -32.90 10.89
N ASN A 117 24.11 -32.85 11.22
CA ASN A 117 23.02 -32.85 10.25
C ASN A 117 23.02 -31.56 9.43
N GLY A 118 23.24 -30.40 10.05
CA GLY A 118 23.36 -29.11 9.38
C GLY A 118 24.52 -29.07 8.37
N HIS A 119 25.68 -29.65 8.73
CA HIS A 119 26.82 -29.77 7.82
C HIS A 119 26.47 -30.64 6.62
N GLN A 120 25.90 -31.83 6.86
CA GLN A 120 25.54 -32.78 5.81
C GLN A 120 24.38 -32.30 4.92
N ASN A 121 23.42 -31.55 5.48
CA ASN A 121 22.36 -30.92 4.72
C ASN A 121 22.86 -29.73 3.90
N GLY A 122 23.94 -29.06 4.33
CA GLY A 122 24.63 -28.04 3.52
C GLY A 122 25.39 -28.62 2.33
N GLU A 123 25.85 -29.86 2.42
CA GLU A 123 26.54 -30.59 1.35
C GLU A 123 25.58 -31.24 0.34
N ASN A 124 24.30 -31.40 0.69
CA ASN A 124 23.28 -32.04 -0.15
C ASN A 124 22.18 -31.06 -0.60
N THR A 125 21.69 -31.18 -1.83
CA THR A 125 20.65 -30.28 -2.38
C THR A 125 19.23 -30.52 -1.84
N GLY A 126 19.06 -31.42 -0.86
CA GLY A 126 17.81 -31.64 -0.15
C GLY A 126 18.05 -32.06 1.29
N ALA A 127 17.20 -31.61 2.22
CA ALA A 127 17.21 -32.08 3.60
C ALA A 127 16.86 -33.58 3.61
N ALA A 128 17.88 -34.43 3.72
CA ALA A 128 17.68 -35.85 3.88
C ALA A 128 17.31 -36.11 5.34
N THR A 129 16.14 -36.70 5.61
CA THR A 129 15.84 -37.25 6.94
C THR A 129 16.94 -38.26 7.28
N GLN A 130 17.79 -37.93 8.25
CA GLN A 130 18.96 -38.77 8.54
C GLN A 130 18.62 -39.88 9.52
N ALA A 131 17.68 -39.60 10.43
CA ALA A 131 17.15 -40.58 11.35
C ALA A 131 15.70 -40.28 11.71
N GLN A 132 14.95 -41.31 12.08
CA GLN A 132 13.62 -41.17 12.64
C GLN A 132 13.56 -41.91 13.98
N ALA A 133 12.90 -41.30 14.95
CA ALA A 133 12.68 -41.91 16.25
C ALA A 133 11.20 -41.93 16.59
N ARG A 134 10.79 -43.01 17.26
CA ARG A 134 9.51 -43.02 17.96
C ARG A 134 9.71 -42.30 19.30
N VAL A 135 8.97 -41.21 19.51
CA VAL A 135 8.94 -40.49 20.78
C VAL A 135 7.60 -40.78 21.47
N THR A 136 7.67 -41.13 22.74
CA THR A 136 6.50 -41.31 23.60
C THR A 136 6.52 -40.24 24.66
N LEU A 137 5.45 -39.44 24.76
CA LEU A 137 5.23 -38.43 25.79
C LEU A 137 4.03 -38.85 26.63
N GLY A 138 4.27 -39.13 27.90
CA GLY A 138 3.22 -39.39 28.89
C GLY A 138 2.48 -38.11 29.29
N PRO A 139 1.41 -38.23 30.11
CA PRO A 139 0.64 -37.08 30.53
C PRO A 139 1.53 -36.09 31.30
N LEU A 140 1.33 -34.80 31.03
CA LEU A 140 2.05 -33.75 31.74
C LEU A 140 1.47 -33.58 33.14
N GLN A 141 2.32 -33.57 34.14
CA GLN A 141 1.97 -33.28 35.52
C GLN A 141 2.51 -31.92 35.92
N ALA A 142 1.63 -31.02 36.34
CA ALA A 142 2.02 -29.81 37.06
C ALA A 142 2.19 -30.18 38.53
N LEU A 143 3.37 -29.91 39.10
CA LEU A 143 3.72 -30.26 40.47
C LEU A 143 3.81 -29.01 41.34
N GLY A 144 3.26 -29.07 42.55
CA GLY A 144 3.40 -28.00 43.55
C GLY A 144 4.78 -27.96 44.20
N ALA A 145 4.96 -27.05 45.17
CA ALA A 145 6.23 -26.90 45.90
C ALA A 145 6.67 -28.19 46.63
N ALA A 146 5.72 -28.98 47.14
CA ALA A 146 5.98 -30.26 47.79
C ALA A 146 6.23 -31.42 46.81
N GLY A 147 6.32 -31.15 45.50
CA GLY A 147 6.52 -32.18 44.47
C GLY A 147 5.28 -33.04 44.17
N ARG A 148 4.14 -32.77 44.81
CA ARG A 148 2.88 -33.47 44.55
C ARG A 148 2.18 -32.93 43.30
N PRO A 149 1.55 -33.78 42.47
CA PRO A 149 0.75 -33.32 41.33
C PRO A 149 -0.42 -32.43 41.81
N VAL A 150 -0.58 -31.29 41.15
CA VAL A 150 -1.69 -30.35 41.36
C VAL A 150 -2.60 -30.26 40.13
N ALA A 151 -2.12 -30.68 38.96
CA ALA A 151 -2.92 -30.90 37.76
C ALA A 151 -2.24 -31.93 36.85
N THR A 152 -3.03 -32.60 36.03
CA THR A 152 -2.57 -33.51 34.98
C THR A 152 -3.22 -33.14 33.67
N THR A 153 -2.42 -32.97 32.62
CA THR A 153 -2.88 -32.72 31.26
C THR A 153 -2.75 -34.00 30.44
N ASP A 154 -3.85 -34.41 29.84
CA ASP A 154 -3.87 -35.49 28.86
C ASP A 154 -3.32 -34.98 27.52
N LEU A 155 -2.35 -35.69 26.96
CA LEU A 155 -1.76 -35.39 25.64
C LEU A 155 -2.41 -36.20 24.52
N ALA A 156 -3.34 -37.10 24.84
CA ALA A 156 -4.12 -37.82 23.85
C ALA A 156 -4.95 -36.83 23.03
N GLY A 157 -4.80 -36.90 21.70
CA GLY A 157 -5.48 -35.99 20.77
C GLY A 157 -4.72 -34.69 20.48
N TRP A 158 -3.56 -34.47 21.10
CA TRP A 158 -2.66 -33.41 20.65
C TRP A 158 -2.15 -33.74 19.24
N ARG A 159 -2.02 -32.70 18.42
CA ARG A 159 -1.54 -32.75 17.04
C ARG A 159 -0.02 -32.62 17.03
N ALA A 160 0.60 -33.40 16.16
CA ALA A 160 2.02 -33.32 15.85
C ALA A 160 2.20 -32.66 14.48
N VAL A 161 3.09 -31.67 14.39
CA VAL A 161 3.43 -30.91 13.17
C VAL A 161 4.95 -30.67 13.08
N GLY A 162 5.40 -30.11 11.96
CA GLY A 162 6.83 -29.92 11.68
C GLY A 162 7.54 -31.26 11.50
N ALA A 163 8.66 -31.45 12.21
CA ALA A 163 9.37 -32.73 12.23
C ALA A 163 8.66 -33.83 13.02
N ALA A 164 7.54 -33.53 13.70
CA ALA A 164 6.73 -34.50 14.41
C ALA A 164 5.50 -34.92 13.58
N ALA A 165 5.22 -36.22 13.53
CA ALA A 165 4.05 -36.78 12.88
C ALA A 165 3.30 -37.75 13.81
N PRO A 166 1.95 -37.79 13.77
CA PRO A 166 1.19 -38.71 14.60
C PRO A 166 1.45 -40.16 14.16
N THR A 167 1.55 -41.09 15.11
CA THR A 167 1.55 -42.52 14.80
C THR A 167 0.12 -43.06 14.72
N ARG A 168 -0.09 -44.12 13.93
CA ARG A 168 -1.40 -44.83 13.84
C ARG A 168 -1.66 -45.77 15.03
N GLU A 169 -0.71 -45.90 15.95
CA GLU A 169 -0.86 -46.79 17.09
C GLU A 169 -1.81 -46.19 18.13
N GLN A 170 -2.69 -47.04 18.68
CA GLN A 170 -3.51 -46.65 19.82
C GLN A 170 -2.61 -46.35 21.01
N SER A 171 -2.54 -45.07 21.37
CA SER A 171 -1.85 -44.64 22.58
C SER A 171 -2.69 -45.02 23.79
N GLY A 172 -2.03 -45.43 24.88
CA GLY A 172 -2.71 -45.51 26.18
C GLY A 172 -3.28 -44.15 26.58
N ARG A 173 -4.30 -44.13 27.44
CA ARG A 173 -4.93 -42.89 27.94
C ARG A 173 -3.85 -41.94 28.50
N GLY A 174 -3.84 -40.66 28.11
CA GLY A 174 -2.82 -39.72 28.59
C GLY A 174 -1.60 -39.53 27.68
N VAL A 175 -1.35 -40.44 26.74
CA VAL A 175 -0.04 -40.58 26.07
C VAL A 175 -0.10 -40.11 24.62
N ALA A 176 0.90 -39.34 24.18
CA ALA A 176 1.15 -39.04 22.78
C ALA A 176 2.30 -39.92 22.26
N VAL A 177 2.04 -40.72 21.23
CA VAL A 177 3.06 -41.49 20.51
C VAL A 177 3.21 -40.91 19.11
N ILE A 178 4.41 -40.42 18.82
CA ILE A 178 4.72 -39.68 17.59
C ILE A 178 6.00 -40.20 16.94
N THR A 179 6.10 -40.00 15.64
CA THR A 179 7.35 -40.16 14.91
C THR A 179 8.00 -38.79 14.84
N PHE A 180 9.25 -38.68 15.29
CA PHE A 180 10.09 -37.51 15.14
C PHE A 180 11.13 -37.77 14.05
N LEU A 181 11.27 -36.82 13.12
CA LEU A 181 12.24 -36.86 12.04
C LEU A 181 13.41 -35.94 12.39
N ALA A 182 14.61 -36.49 12.54
CA ALA A 182 15.83 -35.70 12.70
C ALA A 182 16.23 -35.10 11.33
N SER A 183 15.60 -33.98 11.00
CA SER A 183 15.78 -33.22 9.75
C SER A 183 16.47 -31.87 9.93
N GLY A 184 16.85 -31.50 11.16
CA GLY A 184 17.33 -30.17 11.52
C GLY A 184 16.23 -29.11 11.70
N THR A 185 14.97 -29.54 11.83
CA THR A 185 13.83 -28.65 12.16
C THR A 185 13.07 -29.19 13.36
N PRO A 186 12.46 -28.33 14.19
CA PRO A 186 11.74 -28.77 15.37
C PRO A 186 10.45 -29.54 15.03
N GLY A 187 10.10 -30.47 15.91
CA GLY A 187 8.81 -31.14 15.91
C GLY A 187 7.92 -30.58 17.00
N VAL A 188 6.68 -30.19 16.67
CA VAL A 188 5.79 -29.53 17.64
C VAL A 188 4.59 -30.43 17.95
N VAL A 189 4.28 -30.60 19.23
CA VAL A 189 3.11 -31.33 19.74
C VAL A 189 2.23 -30.37 20.53
N ARG A 190 1.01 -30.10 20.06
CA ARG A 190 0.11 -29.06 20.61
C ARG A 190 -1.38 -29.42 20.52
N PRO A 191 -2.30 -28.73 21.22
CA PRO A 191 -3.74 -28.94 21.06
C PRO A 191 -4.23 -28.71 19.63
N ALA A 192 -5.34 -29.33 19.22
CA ALA A 192 -5.92 -29.06 17.90
C ALA A 192 -6.30 -27.57 17.74
N GLN A 193 -5.91 -26.97 16.62
CA GLN A 193 -6.12 -25.56 16.31
C GLN A 193 -7.17 -25.40 15.20
N PRO A 194 -7.92 -24.29 15.15
CA PRO A 194 -8.89 -24.04 14.08
C PRO A 194 -8.28 -24.17 12.67
N SER A 195 -7.03 -23.70 12.52
CA SER A 195 -6.23 -23.77 11.29
C SER A 195 -5.90 -25.20 10.81
N ASP A 196 -6.10 -26.23 11.64
CA ASP A 196 -5.93 -27.64 11.22
C ASP A 196 -6.98 -28.09 10.20
N THR A 197 -8.14 -27.43 10.21
CA THR A 197 -9.32 -27.85 9.45
C THR A 197 -9.91 -26.72 8.62
N HIS A 198 -9.67 -25.48 9.02
CA HIS A 198 -10.12 -24.28 8.34
C HIS A 198 -8.92 -23.52 7.77
N PRO A 199 -8.77 -23.46 6.44
CA PRO A 199 -7.72 -22.66 5.82
C PRO A 199 -7.85 -21.17 6.21
N VAL A 200 -6.73 -20.49 6.34
CA VAL A 200 -6.67 -19.05 6.64
C VAL A 200 -7.28 -18.26 5.47
N PRO A 201 -8.31 -17.43 5.69
CA PRO A 201 -8.82 -16.53 4.65
C PRO A 201 -7.75 -15.52 4.25
N VAL A 202 -7.50 -15.38 2.95
CA VAL A 202 -6.50 -14.45 2.42
C VAL A 202 -7.01 -13.65 1.23
N LEU A 203 -6.57 -12.40 1.15
CA LEU A 203 -6.53 -11.64 -0.10
C LEU A 203 -5.19 -11.91 -0.76
N ALA A 204 -5.19 -12.34 -2.01
CA ALA A 204 -3.96 -12.67 -2.73
C ALA A 204 -3.77 -11.73 -3.92
N ASP A 205 -2.52 -11.53 -4.36
CA ASP A 205 -2.30 -10.95 -5.67
C ASP A 205 -2.85 -11.84 -6.80
N LEU A 206 -3.02 -11.30 -8.01
CA LEU A 206 -3.60 -12.05 -9.13
C LEU A 206 -2.78 -13.30 -9.52
N GLN A 207 -1.46 -13.25 -9.46
CA GLN A 207 -0.58 -14.36 -9.80
C GLN A 207 -0.65 -15.45 -8.73
N THR A 208 -0.59 -15.09 -7.44
CA THR A 208 -0.76 -16.06 -6.34
C THR A 208 -2.16 -16.68 -6.36
N ALA A 209 -3.20 -15.88 -6.60
CA ALA A 209 -4.57 -16.37 -6.69
C ALA A 209 -4.77 -17.35 -7.87
N ALA A 210 -4.07 -17.16 -8.98
CA ALA A 210 -4.13 -18.05 -10.14
C ALA A 210 -3.56 -19.45 -9.87
N ALA A 211 -2.71 -19.60 -8.84
CA ALA A 211 -2.19 -20.89 -8.40
C ALA A 211 -3.16 -21.67 -7.47
N ALA A 212 -4.30 -21.08 -7.11
CA ALA A 212 -5.24 -21.69 -6.19
C ALA A 212 -5.94 -22.91 -6.81
N GLY A 213 -6.05 -23.98 -6.02
CA GLY A 213 -6.80 -25.17 -6.37
C GLY A 213 -8.31 -25.00 -6.23
N PRO A 214 -9.08 -26.09 -6.38
CA PRO A 214 -10.53 -26.08 -6.20
C PRO A 214 -10.96 -25.43 -4.89
N GLY A 215 -11.97 -24.55 -4.97
CA GLY A 215 -12.46 -23.79 -3.80
C GLY A 215 -11.53 -22.66 -3.34
N GLY A 216 -10.57 -22.24 -4.17
CA GLY A 216 -9.65 -21.14 -3.87
C GLY A 216 -8.55 -21.52 -2.87
N ARG A 217 -8.25 -22.81 -2.70
CA ARG A 217 -7.30 -23.28 -1.69
C ARG A 217 -5.85 -23.14 -2.15
N LEU A 218 -5.00 -22.68 -1.24
CA LEU A 218 -3.55 -22.55 -1.42
C LEU A 218 -2.83 -23.30 -0.31
N ALA A 219 -1.72 -23.95 -0.69
CA ALA A 219 -0.69 -24.39 0.26
C ALA A 219 0.45 -23.38 0.18
N LEU A 220 0.65 -22.63 1.25
CA LEU A 220 1.62 -21.54 1.32
C LEU A 220 2.77 -21.93 2.25
N THR A 221 3.93 -21.33 2.00
CA THR A 221 5.02 -21.28 2.97
C THR A 221 5.22 -19.83 3.36
N VAL A 222 5.02 -19.52 4.65
CA VAL A 222 5.19 -18.20 5.25
C VAL A 222 6.30 -18.33 6.29
N ASP A 223 7.40 -17.60 6.10
CA ASP A 223 8.60 -17.69 6.95
C ASP A 223 9.12 -19.11 7.17
N GLY A 224 9.04 -19.93 6.11
CA GLY A 224 9.44 -21.34 6.14
C GLY A 224 8.37 -22.30 6.69
N LEU A 225 7.27 -21.80 7.24
CA LEU A 225 6.21 -22.59 7.85
C LEU A 225 5.05 -22.85 6.89
N PRO A 226 4.50 -24.08 6.87
CA PRO A 226 3.37 -24.41 6.02
C PRO A 226 2.07 -23.80 6.56
N VAL A 227 1.33 -23.09 5.70
CA VAL A 227 0.03 -22.50 6.01
C VAL A 227 -0.97 -22.90 4.94
N SER A 228 -2.10 -23.51 5.33
CA SER A 228 -3.22 -23.71 4.43
C SER A 228 -4.05 -22.44 4.37
N ALA A 229 -4.29 -21.92 3.17
CA ALA A 229 -5.01 -20.68 2.95
C ALA A 229 -6.17 -20.86 1.96
N GLN A 230 -7.13 -19.94 2.01
CA GLN A 230 -8.23 -19.83 1.06
C GLN A 230 -8.34 -18.39 0.54
N VAL A 231 -8.31 -18.24 -0.78
CA VAL A 231 -8.46 -16.95 -1.44
C VAL A 231 -9.91 -16.48 -1.37
N VAL A 232 -10.14 -15.38 -0.65
CA VAL A 232 -11.48 -14.75 -0.49
C VAL A 232 -11.62 -13.43 -1.26
N GLY A 233 -10.55 -12.98 -1.87
CA GLY A 233 -10.50 -11.81 -2.73
C GLY A 233 -9.13 -11.67 -3.38
N THR A 234 -9.04 -10.78 -4.36
CA THR A 234 -7.77 -10.51 -5.03
C THR A 234 -7.43 -9.05 -4.98
N LEU A 235 -6.14 -8.79 -4.92
CA LEU A 235 -5.54 -7.47 -4.91
C LEU A 235 -4.58 -7.34 -6.10
N ARG A 236 -4.45 -6.14 -6.64
CA ARG A 236 -3.43 -5.83 -7.64
C ARG A 236 -2.14 -5.38 -6.97
N ARG A 237 -2.26 -4.83 -5.76
CA ARG A 237 -1.16 -4.32 -4.96
C ARG A 237 -1.57 -4.20 -3.50
N PHE A 238 -0.57 -4.20 -2.62
CA PHE A 238 -0.71 -3.80 -1.22
C PHE A 238 0.28 -2.66 -0.94
N PRO A 239 -0.07 -1.64 -0.14
CA PRO A 239 0.88 -0.60 0.25
C PRO A 239 2.14 -1.21 0.87
N THR A 240 3.34 -0.73 0.53
CA THR A 240 4.66 -1.25 0.97
C THR A 240 5.16 -2.56 0.34
N VAL A 241 4.31 -3.33 -0.34
CA VAL A 241 4.79 -4.46 -1.16
C VAL A 241 5.28 -3.94 -2.51
N GLY A 242 6.55 -4.21 -2.82
CA GLY A 242 7.16 -3.84 -4.09
C GLY A 242 6.60 -4.65 -5.26
N ASP A 243 6.62 -4.06 -6.46
CA ASP A 243 6.18 -4.74 -7.70
C ASP A 243 7.13 -5.89 -8.12
N ASP A 244 8.33 -5.94 -7.54
CA ASP A 244 9.32 -7.01 -7.70
C ASP A 244 9.06 -8.24 -6.82
N ALA A 245 8.11 -8.14 -5.87
CA ALA A 245 7.65 -9.30 -5.13
C ALA A 245 7.03 -10.32 -6.08
N THR A 246 7.44 -11.59 -5.96
CA THR A 246 6.93 -12.71 -6.79
C THR A 246 5.46 -13.06 -6.53
N GLY A 247 4.88 -12.44 -5.50
CA GLY A 247 3.49 -12.55 -5.07
C GLY A 247 3.34 -12.02 -3.65
N PHE A 248 2.12 -11.84 -3.17
CA PHE A 248 1.83 -11.51 -1.77
C PHE A 248 0.46 -12.01 -1.35
N ILE A 249 0.29 -12.20 -0.04
CA ILE A 249 -1.01 -12.39 0.58
C ILE A 249 -1.22 -11.42 1.74
N VAL A 250 -2.48 -11.12 2.01
CA VAL A 250 -2.95 -10.35 3.18
C VAL A 250 -3.98 -11.20 3.90
N ALA A 251 -3.82 -11.35 5.21
CA ALA A 251 -4.73 -12.12 6.05
C ALA A 251 -5.10 -11.29 7.28
N ASP A 252 -6.18 -11.68 7.97
CA ASP A 252 -6.42 -11.18 9.32
C ASP A 252 -5.22 -11.52 10.22
N GLN A 253 -4.70 -10.51 10.92
CA GLN A 253 -3.50 -10.64 11.75
C GLN A 253 -3.62 -11.74 12.79
N SER A 254 -4.75 -11.80 13.50
CA SER A 254 -4.94 -12.75 14.59
C SER A 254 -5.07 -14.19 14.09
N THR A 255 -5.73 -14.37 12.94
CA THR A 255 -5.92 -15.67 12.29
C THR A 255 -4.61 -16.21 11.73
N LEU A 256 -3.83 -15.38 11.03
CA LEU A 256 -2.52 -15.77 10.49
C LEU A 256 -1.53 -16.04 11.62
N SER A 257 -1.47 -15.17 12.62
CA SER A 257 -0.63 -15.33 13.81
C SER A 257 -0.89 -16.66 14.51
N SER A 258 -2.17 -17.00 14.74
CA SER A 258 -2.53 -18.28 15.35
C SER A 258 -2.20 -19.48 14.46
N ALA A 259 -2.27 -19.34 13.13
CA ALA A 259 -1.89 -20.41 12.22
C ALA A 259 -0.38 -20.66 12.20
N LEU A 260 0.43 -19.61 12.29
CA LEU A 260 1.89 -19.71 12.39
C LEU A 260 2.32 -20.27 13.76
N ASP A 261 1.76 -19.76 14.85
CA ASP A 261 1.98 -20.29 16.20
C ASP A 261 1.59 -21.77 16.33
N ALA A 262 0.57 -22.21 15.56
CA ALA A 262 0.17 -23.62 15.51
C ALA A 262 1.19 -24.54 14.83
N GLN A 263 2.11 -23.99 14.03
CA GLN A 263 3.25 -24.70 13.43
C GLN A 263 4.49 -24.64 14.31
N LEU A 264 4.79 -23.45 14.85
CA LEU A 264 5.93 -23.20 15.73
C LEU A 264 5.60 -22.02 16.66
N PRO A 265 5.41 -22.25 17.97
CA PRO A 265 4.98 -21.22 18.91
C PRO A 265 5.86 -19.97 18.92
N GLY A 266 5.23 -18.80 18.85
CA GLY A 266 5.90 -17.51 18.90
C GLY A 266 6.27 -16.95 17.51
N GLN A 267 6.09 -17.73 16.45
CA GLN A 267 6.33 -17.27 15.08
C GLN A 267 5.23 -16.36 14.55
N GLY A 268 4.03 -16.40 15.14
CA GLY A 268 2.94 -15.49 14.81
C GLY A 268 3.11 -14.07 15.36
N ARG A 269 4.27 -13.71 15.93
CA ARG A 269 4.47 -12.39 16.55
C ARG A 269 4.59 -11.31 15.48
N PRO A 270 3.81 -10.23 15.57
CA PRO A 270 3.97 -9.09 14.67
C PRO A 270 5.37 -8.47 14.80
N ASP A 271 5.95 -8.14 13.66
CA ASP A 271 7.27 -7.50 13.52
C ASP A 271 7.17 -6.03 13.09
N GLU A 272 6.02 -5.60 12.57
CA GLU A 272 5.74 -4.23 12.15
C GLU A 272 4.58 -3.59 12.92
N LEU A 273 4.64 -2.27 13.14
CA LEU A 273 3.59 -1.49 13.78
C LEU A 273 3.28 -0.24 12.96
N TRP A 274 2.01 -0.08 12.61
CA TRP A 274 1.51 1.05 11.83
C TRP A 274 0.73 1.97 12.76
N ILE A 275 1.14 3.24 12.87
CA ILE A 275 0.54 4.19 13.81
C ILE A 275 0.01 5.41 13.05
N SER A 276 -1.28 5.69 13.22
CA SER A 276 -1.88 6.97 12.84
C SER A 276 -1.91 7.91 14.03
N THR A 277 -1.41 9.14 13.86
CA THR A 277 -1.41 10.17 14.91
C THR A 277 -1.61 11.56 14.31
N ALA A 278 -2.35 12.41 15.02
CA ALA A 278 -2.49 13.83 14.68
C ALA A 278 -1.20 14.63 14.93
N SER A 279 -0.33 14.16 15.83
CA SER A 279 0.94 14.82 16.17
C SER A 279 2.07 13.80 16.27
N SER A 280 3.04 13.91 15.36
CA SER A 280 4.19 12.99 15.29
C SER A 280 5.33 13.37 16.24
N ALA A 281 5.39 14.62 16.73
CA ALA A 281 6.52 15.08 17.55
C ALA A 281 6.66 14.34 18.89
N PRO A 282 5.59 14.14 19.69
CA PRO A 282 5.69 13.35 20.92
C PRO A 282 6.03 11.88 20.65
N LEU A 283 5.47 11.30 19.58
CA LEU A 283 5.75 9.92 19.17
C LEU A 283 7.22 9.74 18.79
N ARG A 284 7.79 10.68 18.02
CA ARG A 284 9.22 10.69 17.67
C ARG A 284 10.11 10.77 18.91
N ALA A 285 9.74 11.61 19.88
CA ALA A 285 10.49 11.71 21.12
C ALA A 285 10.45 10.38 21.89
N ALA A 286 9.28 9.75 22.01
CA ALA A 286 9.11 8.48 22.70
C ALA A 286 9.89 7.33 22.02
N LEU A 287 9.92 7.28 20.68
CA LEU A 287 10.62 6.23 19.93
C LEU A 287 12.15 6.34 19.99
N ARG A 288 12.71 7.42 20.52
CA ARG A 288 14.17 7.62 20.64
C ARG A 288 14.77 7.21 21.98
N VAL A 289 13.94 6.79 22.93
CA VAL A 289 14.38 6.49 24.32
C VAL A 289 13.89 5.13 24.80
N GLY A 290 14.61 4.57 25.77
CA GLY A 290 14.25 3.31 26.43
C GLY A 290 14.22 2.11 25.48
N SER A 291 13.28 1.19 25.71
CA SER A 291 13.11 -0.03 24.92
C SER A 291 12.68 0.20 23.47
N PHE A 292 12.22 1.41 23.12
CA PHE A 292 11.76 1.73 21.77
C PHE A 292 12.86 2.26 20.87
N ALA A 293 14.01 2.67 21.42
CA ALA A 293 15.14 3.21 20.65
C ALA A 293 15.75 2.20 19.65
N GLY A 294 15.48 0.91 19.83
CA GLY A 294 15.90 -0.15 18.90
C GLY A 294 14.96 -0.34 17.70
N LEU A 295 13.81 0.36 17.64
CA LEU A 295 12.87 0.23 16.53
C LEU A 295 13.34 1.03 15.31
N SER A 296 13.30 0.39 14.14
CA SER A 296 13.36 1.13 12.88
C SER A 296 12.04 1.90 12.72
N SER A 297 12.12 3.21 12.57
CA SER A 297 10.93 4.06 12.43
C SER A 297 11.01 4.91 11.17
N SER A 298 9.91 4.96 10.43
CA SER A 298 9.73 5.84 9.28
C SER A 298 8.46 6.67 9.47
N PHE A 299 8.47 7.91 9.00
CA PHE A 299 7.32 8.81 9.08
C PHE A 299 6.94 9.27 7.68
N ARG A 300 5.67 9.08 7.32
CA ARG A 300 5.12 9.56 6.05
C ARG A 300 5.36 11.06 5.83
N ALA A 301 5.33 11.87 6.90
CA ALA A 301 5.57 13.31 6.81
C ALA A 301 6.98 13.61 6.31
N ASP A 302 7.99 12.89 6.79
CA ASP A 302 9.39 13.10 6.37
C ASP A 302 9.59 12.68 4.92
N VAL A 303 9.01 11.55 4.51
CA VAL A 303 9.02 11.11 3.11
C VAL A 303 8.31 12.13 2.21
N ALA A 304 7.16 12.65 2.63
CA ALA A 304 6.41 13.66 1.87
C ALA A 304 7.19 14.97 1.73
N ASP A 305 7.83 15.43 2.80
CA ASP A 305 8.62 16.65 2.77
C ASP A 305 9.89 16.46 1.93
N GLN A 306 10.57 15.32 2.05
CA GLN A 306 11.72 14.98 1.20
C GLN A 306 11.36 14.97 -0.29
N LEU A 307 10.20 14.41 -0.65
CA LEU A 307 9.71 14.39 -2.03
C LEU A 307 9.33 15.80 -2.53
N ARG A 308 8.75 16.65 -1.68
CA ARG A 308 8.39 18.03 -2.04
C ARG A 308 9.60 18.95 -2.17
N SER A 309 10.60 18.77 -1.32
CA SER A 309 11.83 19.57 -1.31
C SER A 309 12.92 19.02 -2.23
N ALA A 310 12.65 17.94 -2.96
CA ALA A 310 13.61 17.37 -3.90
C ALA A 310 14.02 18.42 -4.94
N PRO A 311 15.33 18.73 -5.10
CA PRO A 311 15.79 19.80 -6.00
C PRO A 311 15.27 19.65 -7.43
N VAL A 312 15.13 18.40 -7.89
CA VAL A 312 14.54 18.06 -9.19
C VAL A 312 13.09 18.50 -9.27
N ALA A 313 12.28 18.20 -8.25
CA ALA A 313 10.86 18.57 -8.21
C ALA A 313 10.69 20.10 -8.22
N THR A 314 11.44 20.82 -7.39
CA THR A 314 11.39 22.29 -7.34
C THR A 314 11.92 22.93 -8.62
N GLY A 315 12.98 22.37 -9.22
CA GLY A 315 13.57 22.85 -10.47
C GLY A 315 12.64 22.68 -11.65
N VAL A 316 12.07 21.48 -11.83
CA VAL A 316 11.11 21.17 -12.91
C VAL A 316 9.82 21.98 -12.76
N LEU A 317 9.29 22.12 -11.55
CA LEU A 317 8.09 22.94 -11.32
C LEU A 317 8.37 24.41 -11.63
N GLY A 318 9.52 24.94 -11.20
CA GLY A 318 9.93 26.31 -11.47
C GLY A 318 10.05 26.60 -12.97
N THR A 319 10.69 25.71 -13.73
CA THR A 319 10.83 25.88 -15.18
C THR A 319 9.50 25.73 -15.91
N ALA A 320 8.63 24.82 -15.48
CA ALA A 320 7.29 24.66 -16.04
C ALA A 320 6.41 25.91 -15.81
N ILE A 321 6.44 26.48 -14.60
CA ILE A 321 5.72 27.72 -14.28
C ILE A 321 6.25 28.88 -15.11
N ALA A 322 7.57 29.02 -15.24
CA ALA A 322 8.18 30.07 -16.05
C ALA A 322 7.80 29.93 -17.54
N ALA A 323 7.89 28.71 -18.09
CA ALA A 323 7.48 28.42 -19.46
C ALA A 323 5.99 28.74 -19.69
N ALA A 324 5.12 28.32 -18.78
CA ALA A 324 3.68 28.62 -18.86
C ALA A 324 3.40 30.13 -18.82
N ALA A 325 4.08 30.89 -17.96
CA ALA A 325 3.94 32.34 -17.89
C ALA A 325 4.38 33.02 -19.21
N VAL A 326 5.51 32.59 -19.78
CA VAL A 326 6.01 33.09 -21.06
C VAL A 326 5.04 32.73 -22.20
N SER A 327 4.55 31.50 -22.27
CA SER A 327 3.55 31.07 -23.26
C SER A 327 2.24 31.86 -23.17
N ALA A 328 1.78 32.15 -21.95
CA ALA A 328 0.59 32.98 -21.73
C ALA A 328 0.80 34.42 -22.24
N ALA A 329 1.96 35.02 -21.94
CA ALA A 329 2.31 36.36 -22.44
C ALA A 329 2.38 36.39 -23.98
N LEU A 330 3.01 35.38 -24.59
CA LEU A 330 3.09 35.24 -26.05
C LEU A 330 1.72 35.04 -26.69
N SER A 331 0.81 34.31 -26.04
CA SER A 331 -0.56 34.11 -26.53
C SER A 331 -1.36 35.42 -26.53
N VAL A 332 -1.25 36.22 -25.47
CA VAL A 332 -1.85 37.56 -25.43
C VAL A 332 -1.27 38.46 -26.52
N LEU A 333 0.06 38.44 -26.69
CA LEU A 333 0.74 39.21 -27.74
C LEU A 333 0.29 38.79 -29.14
N GLY A 334 0.20 37.48 -29.41
CA GLY A 334 -0.28 36.92 -30.67
C GLY A 334 -1.74 37.30 -30.97
N LEU A 335 -2.60 37.36 -29.94
CA LEU A 335 -3.97 37.82 -30.10
C LEU A 335 -4.02 39.32 -30.45
N LEU A 336 -3.19 40.14 -29.80
CA LEU A 336 -3.10 41.57 -30.09
C LEU A 336 -2.55 41.85 -31.49
N THR A 337 -1.55 41.09 -31.97
CA THR A 337 -1.02 41.23 -33.32
C THR A 337 -2.03 40.79 -34.38
N ALA A 338 -2.77 39.69 -34.14
CA ALA A 338 -3.86 39.27 -35.02
C ALA A 338 -4.96 40.33 -35.14
N LEU A 339 -5.27 41.03 -34.03
CA LEU A 339 -6.21 42.15 -34.02
C LEU A 339 -5.69 43.36 -34.81
N LEU A 340 -4.44 43.76 -34.57
CA LEU A 340 -3.77 44.86 -35.28
C LEU A 340 -3.67 44.60 -36.79
N GLY A 341 -3.45 43.35 -37.19
CA GLY A 341 -3.39 42.96 -38.60
C GLY A 341 -4.72 43.15 -39.33
N GLY A 342 -5.83 42.72 -38.70
CA GLY A 342 -7.17 42.90 -39.27
C GLY A 342 -7.65 44.36 -39.29
N ALA A 343 -7.23 45.17 -38.31
CA ALA A 343 -7.59 46.59 -38.23
C ALA A 343 -6.89 47.48 -39.27
N ARG A 344 -5.90 46.96 -40.01
CA ARG A 344 -5.18 47.74 -41.05
C ARG A 344 -5.88 47.76 -42.41
N ASP A 345 -6.93 46.96 -42.60
CA ASP A 345 -7.66 46.95 -43.87
C ASP A 345 -8.79 47.99 -43.90
N GLU A 346 -8.40 49.27 -43.88
CA GLU A 346 -9.33 50.41 -43.91
C GLU A 346 -10.25 50.44 -45.13
N ARG A 347 -9.94 49.66 -46.18
CA ARG A 347 -10.77 49.57 -47.39
C ARG A 347 -12.01 48.71 -47.14
N VAL A 348 -11.86 47.61 -46.41
CA VAL A 348 -12.96 46.73 -46.03
C VAL A 348 -13.88 47.42 -45.03
N GLU A 349 -13.33 48.16 -44.07
CA GLU A 349 -14.14 48.93 -43.11
C GLU A 349 -14.99 50.00 -43.81
N ARG A 350 -14.41 50.77 -44.74
CA ARG A 350 -15.14 51.78 -45.52
C ARG A 350 -16.22 51.20 -46.43
N ASP A 351 -15.99 50.03 -47.01
CA ASP A 351 -17.00 49.33 -47.84
C ASP A 351 -18.18 48.83 -46.98
N LEU A 352 -17.89 48.27 -45.81
CA LEU A 352 -18.92 47.81 -44.86
C LEU A 352 -19.71 48.98 -44.25
N GLU A 353 -19.07 50.12 -43.98
CA GLU A 353 -19.75 51.34 -43.56
C GLU A 353 -20.64 51.90 -44.69
N ALA A 354 -20.18 51.87 -45.95
CA ALA A 354 -20.97 52.27 -47.10
C ALA A 354 -22.21 51.37 -47.31
N GLN A 355 -22.13 50.10 -46.87
CA GLN A 355 -23.24 49.14 -46.83
C GLN A 355 -24.15 49.31 -45.59
N GLY A 356 -23.90 50.31 -44.72
CA GLY A 356 -24.74 50.63 -43.57
C GLY A 356 -24.44 49.85 -42.30
N ILE A 357 -23.34 49.10 -42.25
CA ILE A 357 -22.96 48.34 -41.05
C ILE A 357 -22.34 49.29 -40.02
N GLY A 358 -23.09 49.59 -38.97
CA GLY A 358 -22.63 50.48 -37.92
C GLY A 358 -21.47 49.92 -37.08
N PRO A 359 -20.70 50.78 -36.38
CA PRO A 359 -19.51 50.41 -35.61
C PRO A 359 -19.79 49.48 -34.42
N ARG A 360 -21.06 49.28 -34.04
CA ARG A 360 -21.46 48.29 -33.03
C ARG A 360 -21.50 46.86 -33.60
N ALA A 361 -21.92 46.70 -34.84
CA ALA A 361 -22.00 45.41 -35.52
C ALA A 361 -20.59 44.87 -35.82
N LEU A 362 -19.69 45.73 -36.33
CA LEU A 362 -18.27 45.40 -36.53
C LEU A 362 -17.59 44.95 -35.23
N ARG A 363 -17.85 45.64 -34.11
CA ARG A 363 -17.34 45.21 -32.78
C ARG A 363 -17.90 43.88 -32.33
N ALA A 364 -19.17 43.61 -32.59
CA ALA A 364 -19.80 42.34 -32.20
C ALA A 364 -19.20 41.19 -33.01
N GLU A 365 -19.01 41.37 -34.31
CA GLU A 365 -18.39 40.37 -35.17
C GLU A 365 -16.94 40.09 -34.77
N LEU A 366 -16.12 41.13 -34.58
CA LEU A 366 -14.72 40.97 -34.18
C LEU A 366 -14.60 40.28 -32.82
N ARG A 367 -15.49 40.62 -31.86
CA ARG A 367 -15.55 39.93 -30.57
C ARG A 367 -15.99 38.48 -30.69
N ALA A 368 -16.92 38.17 -31.59
CA ALA A 368 -17.35 36.80 -31.84
C ALA A 368 -16.20 35.96 -32.44
N ARG A 369 -15.48 36.50 -33.42
CA ARG A 369 -14.29 35.86 -34.00
C ARG A 369 -13.20 35.62 -32.96
N LEU A 370 -12.90 36.62 -32.12
CA LEU A 370 -11.95 36.51 -31.02
C LEU A 370 -12.37 35.47 -29.98
N MET A 371 -13.65 35.47 -29.61
CA MET A 371 -14.19 34.50 -28.65
C MET A 371 -14.11 33.08 -29.20
N LEU A 372 -14.47 32.88 -30.47
CA LEU A 372 -14.35 31.58 -31.14
C LEU A 372 -12.90 31.11 -31.19
N ALA A 373 -11.97 31.99 -31.60
CA ALA A 373 -10.54 31.68 -31.62
C ALA A 373 -9.99 31.36 -30.22
N SER A 374 -10.44 32.09 -29.18
CA SER A 374 -10.04 31.84 -27.79
C SER A 374 -10.54 30.51 -27.28
N VAL A 375 -11.81 30.17 -27.52
CA VAL A 375 -12.40 28.88 -27.13
C VAL A 375 -11.68 27.73 -27.83
N LEU A 376 -11.50 27.81 -29.15
CA LEU A 376 -10.79 26.78 -29.91
C LEU A 376 -9.34 26.62 -29.44
N GLY A 377 -8.63 27.74 -29.25
CA GLY A 377 -7.25 27.74 -28.76
C GLY A 377 -7.13 27.10 -27.38
N VAL A 378 -8.04 27.42 -26.44
CA VAL A 378 -8.06 26.82 -25.10
C VAL A 378 -8.41 25.34 -25.16
N CYS A 379 -9.38 24.92 -25.98
CA CYS A 379 -9.72 23.51 -26.16
C CYS A 379 -8.54 22.70 -26.71
N VAL A 380 -7.87 23.20 -27.76
CA VAL A 380 -6.69 22.55 -28.35
C VAL A 380 -5.54 22.53 -27.34
N GLY A 381 -5.28 23.64 -26.65
CA GLY A 381 -4.25 23.71 -25.61
C GLY A 381 -4.51 22.73 -24.46
N LEU A 382 -5.76 22.57 -24.04
CA LEU A 382 -6.15 21.60 -23.01
C LEU A 382 -5.93 20.16 -23.49
N ALA A 383 -6.29 19.84 -24.73
CA ALA A 383 -6.04 18.53 -25.32
C ALA A 383 -4.52 18.22 -25.37
N ILE A 384 -3.70 19.19 -25.79
CA ILE A 384 -2.24 19.07 -25.79
C ILE A 384 -1.71 18.88 -24.36
N ALA A 385 -2.20 19.65 -23.38
CA ALA A 385 -1.77 19.54 -22.00
C ALA A 385 -2.09 18.16 -21.40
N ILE A 386 -3.28 17.62 -21.68
CA ILE A 386 -3.67 16.26 -21.27
C ILE A 386 -2.74 15.23 -21.91
N ALA A 387 -2.49 15.33 -23.23
CA ALA A 387 -1.61 14.42 -23.95
C ALA A 387 -0.17 14.46 -23.43
N VAL A 388 0.41 15.65 -23.26
CA VAL A 388 1.77 15.84 -22.73
C VAL A 388 1.88 15.32 -21.30
N THR A 389 0.85 15.51 -20.46
CA THR A 389 0.83 14.95 -19.11
C THR A 389 0.83 13.43 -19.12
N GLY A 390 0.04 12.81 -20.00
CA GLY A 390 0.04 11.35 -20.20
C GLY A 390 1.42 10.83 -20.63
N LEU A 391 2.01 11.46 -21.64
CA LEU A 391 3.35 11.13 -22.14
C LEU A 391 4.42 11.35 -21.07
N ALA A 392 4.33 12.39 -20.25
CA ALA A 392 5.28 12.63 -19.16
C ALA A 392 5.23 11.51 -18.12
N VAL A 393 4.03 11.06 -17.71
CA VAL A 393 3.87 9.93 -16.79
C VAL A 393 4.42 8.65 -17.40
N GLU A 394 4.15 8.39 -18.67
CA GLU A 394 4.69 7.23 -19.39
C GLU A 394 6.21 7.28 -19.52
N THR A 395 6.77 8.44 -19.83
CA THR A 395 8.22 8.66 -19.92
C THR A 395 8.88 8.45 -18.56
N VAL A 396 8.31 8.96 -17.46
CA VAL A 396 8.84 8.73 -16.10
C VAL A 396 8.76 7.26 -15.72
N ARG A 397 7.69 6.56 -16.11
CA ARG A 397 7.59 5.10 -15.92
C ARG A 397 8.66 4.35 -16.72
N ALA A 398 8.97 4.80 -17.94
CA ALA A 398 9.94 4.16 -18.83
C ALA A 398 11.41 4.52 -18.52
N ALA A 399 11.66 5.71 -17.97
CA ALA A 399 13.01 6.27 -17.83
C ALA A 399 13.88 5.64 -16.73
N GLY A 400 13.36 4.67 -15.97
CA GLY A 400 14.14 3.57 -15.37
C GLY A 400 15.45 3.91 -14.64
N ALA A 401 15.61 5.11 -14.08
CA ALA A 401 16.84 5.49 -13.40
C ALA A 401 16.63 5.39 -11.88
N ALA A 402 17.10 4.28 -11.32
CA ALA A 402 17.27 3.92 -9.90
C ALA A 402 16.17 3.08 -9.20
N ALA A 403 14.88 3.27 -9.48
CA ALA A 403 13.80 2.34 -9.06
C ALA A 403 12.49 2.73 -9.74
N ALA A 404 11.65 1.76 -10.11
CA ALA A 404 10.28 2.07 -10.53
C ALA A 404 9.56 2.82 -9.38
N PRO A 405 8.86 3.93 -9.65
CA PRO A 405 8.17 4.67 -8.60
C PRO A 405 7.11 3.78 -7.94
N GLN A 406 7.24 3.56 -6.64
CA GLN A 406 6.29 2.80 -5.83
C GLN A 406 5.48 3.76 -4.94
N PRO A 407 4.15 3.82 -5.08
CA PRO A 407 3.33 3.06 -6.03
C PRO A 407 3.40 3.59 -7.47
N PRO A 408 3.05 2.75 -8.48
CA PRO A 408 3.02 3.17 -9.88
C PRO A 408 2.25 4.48 -10.05
N LEU A 409 2.91 5.46 -10.67
CA LEU A 409 2.33 6.77 -10.95
C LEU A 409 1.08 6.59 -11.81
N VAL A 410 -0.03 7.24 -11.47
CA VAL A 410 -1.24 7.28 -12.30
C VAL A 410 -1.55 8.71 -12.67
N THR A 411 -1.99 8.91 -13.91
CA THR A 411 -2.42 10.23 -14.37
C THR A 411 -3.78 10.53 -13.75
N VAL A 412 -3.80 11.41 -12.76
CA VAL A 412 -5.04 11.97 -12.20
C VAL A 412 -5.26 13.32 -12.86
N ILE A 413 -6.32 13.43 -13.67
CA ILE A 413 -6.69 14.68 -14.33
C ILE A 413 -7.60 15.46 -13.38
N PRO A 414 -7.18 16.64 -12.89
CA PRO A 414 -7.98 17.45 -11.98
C PRO A 414 -9.03 18.23 -12.78
N TRP A 415 -10.09 17.53 -13.23
CA TRP A 415 -11.08 18.05 -14.17
C TRP A 415 -11.70 19.39 -13.72
N ALA A 416 -12.01 19.53 -12.43
CA ALA A 416 -12.59 20.75 -11.88
C ALA A 416 -11.61 21.93 -11.99
N GLN A 417 -10.34 21.72 -11.63
CA GLN A 417 -9.31 22.74 -11.72
C GLN A 417 -9.02 23.10 -13.18
N LEU A 418 -8.93 22.12 -14.07
CA LEU A 418 -8.73 22.37 -15.51
C LEU A 418 -9.88 23.16 -16.11
N ALA A 419 -11.13 22.84 -15.75
CA ALA A 419 -12.30 23.62 -16.16
C ALA A 419 -12.22 25.07 -15.66
N ALA A 420 -11.82 25.27 -14.39
CA ALA A 420 -11.64 26.60 -13.82
C ALA A 420 -10.55 27.40 -14.56
N TRP A 421 -9.41 26.78 -14.87
CA TRP A 421 -8.34 27.41 -15.65
C TRP A 421 -8.77 27.74 -17.08
N ALA A 422 -9.51 26.84 -17.75
CA ALA A 422 -10.04 27.08 -19.08
C ALA A 422 -11.00 28.27 -19.11
N ILE A 423 -11.94 28.32 -18.16
CA ILE A 423 -12.88 29.44 -18.01
C ILE A 423 -12.13 30.73 -17.71
N GLY A 424 -11.13 30.69 -16.82
CA GLY A 424 -10.30 31.84 -16.48
C GLY A 424 -9.55 32.39 -17.69
N ALA A 425 -8.88 31.51 -18.45
CA ALA A 425 -8.14 31.89 -19.66
C ALA A 425 -9.05 32.51 -20.72
N ILE A 426 -10.19 31.88 -21.02
CA ILE A 426 -11.20 32.42 -21.95
C ILE A 426 -11.69 33.79 -21.49
N SER A 427 -11.94 33.96 -20.19
CA SER A 427 -12.41 35.23 -19.61
C SER A 427 -11.39 36.35 -19.76
N VAL A 428 -10.10 36.06 -19.50
CA VAL A 428 -9.00 37.02 -19.67
C VAL A 428 -8.86 37.41 -21.14
N LEU A 429 -8.83 36.44 -22.06
CA LEU A 429 -8.73 36.71 -23.50
C LEU A 429 -9.93 37.52 -24.01
N ALA A 430 -11.14 37.20 -23.56
CA ALA A 430 -12.35 37.97 -23.89
C ALA A 430 -12.30 39.41 -23.34
N LEU A 431 -11.76 39.61 -22.13
CA LEU A 431 -11.61 40.94 -21.53
C LEU A 431 -10.57 41.78 -22.30
N VAL A 432 -9.41 41.19 -22.61
CA VAL A 432 -8.36 41.83 -23.43
C VAL A 432 -8.90 42.18 -24.81
N GLY A 433 -9.61 41.26 -25.47
CA GLY A 433 -10.26 41.52 -26.75
C GLY A 433 -11.31 42.63 -26.67
N ARG A 434 -12.11 42.69 -25.60
CA ARG A 434 -13.06 43.78 -25.35
C ARG A 434 -12.37 45.13 -25.14
N ALA A 435 -11.26 45.16 -24.40
CA ALA A 435 -10.48 46.37 -24.17
C ALA A 435 -9.83 46.88 -25.47
N ALA A 436 -9.16 45.99 -26.21
CA ALA A 436 -8.56 46.32 -27.50
C ALA A 436 -9.60 46.85 -28.51
N THR A 437 -10.74 46.17 -28.66
CA THR A 437 -11.80 46.64 -29.57
C THR A 437 -12.44 47.98 -29.15
N ARG A 438 -12.31 48.41 -27.88
CA ARG A 438 -12.75 49.74 -27.44
C ARG A 438 -11.75 50.83 -27.80
N THR A 439 -10.45 50.59 -27.63
CA THR A 439 -9.40 51.59 -27.85
C THR A 439 -9.15 51.88 -29.33
N PHE A 440 -9.20 50.87 -30.19
CA PHE A 440 -8.97 51.05 -31.63
C PHE A 440 -10.06 51.86 -32.33
N ILE A 441 -11.34 51.65 -32.00
CA ILE A 441 -12.47 52.30 -32.68
C ILE A 441 -12.79 53.68 -32.12
N ALA A 442 -12.38 53.98 -30.88
CA ALA A 442 -12.56 55.31 -30.29
C ALA A 442 -11.56 56.36 -30.82
N SER A 443 -10.50 55.94 -31.52
CA SER A 443 -9.39 56.80 -31.94
C SER A 443 -9.47 57.24 -33.42
N GLY A 444 -10.63 57.11 -34.06
CA GLY A 444 -10.83 57.59 -35.44
C GLY A 444 -10.53 59.09 -35.56
N PRO A 445 -9.74 59.53 -36.57
CA PRO A 445 -9.23 60.89 -36.64
C PRO A 445 -10.39 61.90 -36.70
N ALA A 446 -10.33 62.91 -35.83
CA ALA A 446 -11.23 64.04 -35.83
C ALA A 446 -11.35 64.60 -37.25
N ARG A 447 -12.58 64.58 -37.77
CA ARG A 447 -12.98 65.16 -39.07
C ARG A 447 -12.27 66.49 -39.29
N LYS A 448 -11.33 66.55 -40.23
CA LYS A 448 -11.02 67.82 -40.90
C LYS A 448 -12.24 68.17 -41.75
N SER A 449 -13.00 69.17 -41.32
CA SER A 449 -14.07 69.77 -42.12
C SER A 449 -13.52 70.17 -43.49
N PRO A 450 -14.23 69.89 -44.60
CA PRO A 450 -13.83 70.36 -45.91
C PRO A 450 -13.85 71.89 -45.97
N PRO A 451 -12.93 72.53 -46.73
CA PRO A 451 -12.94 73.97 -46.90
C PRO A 451 -14.23 74.44 -47.57
N ALA A 452 -14.80 75.53 -47.04
CA ALA A 452 -15.98 76.18 -47.58
C ALA A 452 -15.73 76.59 -49.04
N VAL A 453 -16.59 76.11 -49.93
CA VAL A 453 -16.70 76.57 -51.32
C VAL A 453 -17.29 77.97 -51.27
N LEU A 454 -16.48 78.98 -51.64
CA LEU A 454 -16.94 80.35 -51.86
C LEU A 454 -17.80 80.39 -53.12
N ASP A 455 -19.06 80.73 -52.90
CA ASP A 455 -20.05 81.10 -53.92
C ASP A 455 -19.67 82.45 -54.53
N GLN A 456 -19.36 82.48 -55.84
CA GLN A 456 -19.14 83.71 -56.59
C GLN A 456 -20.10 83.74 -57.78
N ARG A 457 -21.30 84.28 -57.55
CA ARG A 457 -22.25 84.71 -58.59
C ARG A 457 -22.76 86.11 -58.30
N GLY A 458 -22.56 87.00 -59.28
CA GLY A 458 -23.56 88.00 -59.68
C GLY A 458 -23.38 89.42 -59.15
N GLY A 459 -22.93 90.33 -60.02
CA GLY A 459 -23.01 91.77 -59.81
C GLY A 459 -22.70 92.55 -61.08
N SER A 460 -23.74 92.84 -61.86
CA SER A 460 -23.75 93.49 -63.18
C SER A 460 -23.78 95.02 -63.14
N LEU A 461 -23.18 95.64 -64.17
CA LEU A 461 -23.61 96.83 -64.93
C LEU A 461 -23.75 98.21 -64.25
N ARG A 462 -22.95 99.18 -64.74
CA ARG A 462 -23.34 100.46 -65.39
C ARG A 462 -22.07 101.25 -65.80
N GLU A 463 -21.89 101.58 -67.09
CA GLU A 463 -22.18 102.90 -67.71
C GLU A 463 -21.63 104.08 -66.88
N GLY A 464 -20.81 105.02 -67.37
CA GLY A 464 -20.32 105.41 -68.69
C GLY A 464 -19.67 106.81 -68.54
N VAL A 465 -19.14 107.33 -69.65
CA VAL A 465 -18.86 108.76 -70.00
C VAL A 465 -17.47 108.93 -70.62
N THR A 466 -17.53 109.29 -71.89
CA THR A 466 -16.50 109.74 -72.84
C THR A 466 -15.93 111.11 -72.50
N GLN A 467 -14.62 111.28 -72.73
CA GLN A 467 -14.08 112.21 -73.73
C GLN A 467 -12.72 111.72 -74.22
#